data_AF-A0A7S0CRK0-F1
#
_entry.id   AF-A0A7S0CRK0-F1
#
_cell.length_a   1.000
_cell.length_b   1.000
_cell.length_c   1.000
_cell.angle_alpha   90.00
_cell.angle_beta   90.00
_cell.angle_gamma   90.00
#
_symmetry.space_group_name_H-M   'P 1'
#
loop_
_entity.id
_entity.type
_entity.pdbx_description
1 polymer ?
#
loop_
_entity_poly.entity_id
_entity_poly.type
_entity_poly.pdbx_seq_one_letter_code
_entity_poly.pdbx_strand_id
1 'polypeptide(L)'
;TVRYVQVNSESIGYILLVWGLYVVFIVLAPLMMLNCLNAIFVEGVITKITHKKLEKVKADLNAKHELAERLKQIFQDLDKSGDGFVTTNELDDAIETTDVLPQIKRLGLKRHHLEAMFVTADDNGDGQIDCVEFLRGFSDLLN
;
A
#
# COMPACT_ATOMS: atom_id res chain seq x y z
N THR A 1 23.84 81.31 18.63
CA THR A 1 24.81 80.37 19.25
C THR A 1 24.64 78.99 18.64
N VAL A 2 25.19 78.77 17.44
CA VAL A 2 25.08 77.48 16.73
C VAL A 2 26.47 76.87 16.67
N ARG A 3 26.81 76.04 17.66
CA ARG A 3 27.99 75.18 17.60
C ARG A 3 27.64 74.04 16.64
N TYR A 4 28.07 74.16 15.39
CA TYR A 4 28.23 73.00 14.52
C TYR A 4 29.29 72.12 15.16
N VAL A 5 28.84 71.10 15.88
CA VAL A 5 29.67 70.01 16.38
C VAL A 5 30.44 69.48 15.16
N GLN A 6 31.77 69.58 15.16
CA GLN A 6 32.63 68.90 14.19
C GLN A 6 32.40 67.40 14.37
N VAL A 7 31.44 66.85 13.63
CA VAL A 7 31.25 65.41 13.51
C VAL A 7 32.45 64.90 12.73
N ASN A 8 33.34 64.19 13.42
CA ASN A 8 34.52 63.59 12.83
C ASN A 8 34.09 62.60 11.72
N SER A 9 34.77 62.63 10.58
CA SER A 9 34.44 61.78 9.41
C SER A 9 34.44 60.28 9.76
N GLU A 10 35.27 59.88 10.72
CA GLU A 10 35.34 58.51 11.24
C GLU A 10 34.05 58.10 11.95
N SER A 11 33.41 58.99 12.71
CA SER A 11 32.14 58.72 13.41
C SER A 11 30.99 58.48 12.44
N ILE A 12 30.98 59.14 11.28
CA ILE A 12 29.99 58.93 10.22
C ILE A 12 30.14 57.54 9.61
N GLY A 13 31.39 57.08 9.43
CA GLY A 13 31.68 55.72 8.96
C GLY A 13 31.11 54.64 9.87
N TYR A 14 31.28 54.77 11.20
CA TYR A 14 30.69 53.83 12.17
C TYR A 14 29.16 53.80 12.11
N ILE A 15 28.52 54.98 12.00
CA ILE A 15 27.06 55.06 11.90
C ILE A 15 26.57 54.34 10.64
N LEU A 16 27.19 54.60 9.48
CA LEU A 16 26.83 53.93 8.22
C LEU A 16 27.05 52.41 8.28
N LEU A 17 28.13 51.95 8.91
CA LEU A 17 28.41 50.52 9.09
C LEU A 17 27.33 49.85 9.94
N VAL A 18 26.97 50.45 11.08
CA VAL A 18 25.92 49.93 11.96
C VAL A 18 24.57 49.88 11.24
N TRP A 19 24.23 50.93 10.48
CA TRP A 19 23.02 50.93 9.64
C TRP A 19 23.05 49.84 8.57
N GLY A 20 24.21 49.61 7.94
CA GLY A 20 24.40 48.53 6.97
C GLY A 20 24.18 47.15 7.59
N LEU A 21 24.79 46.88 8.74
CA LEU A 21 24.59 45.61 9.46
C LEU A 21 23.15 45.41 9.91
N TYR A 22 22.48 46.47 10.34
CA TYR A 22 21.09 46.44 10.72
C TYR A 22 20.18 46.06 9.53
N VAL A 23 20.42 46.64 8.35
CA VAL A 23 19.69 46.31 7.12
C VAL A 23 19.94 44.87 6.71
N VAL A 24 21.19 44.40 6.77
CA VAL A 24 21.54 43.00 6.49
C VAL A 24 20.80 42.05 7.43
N PHE A 25 20.75 42.35 8.72
CA PHE A 25 20.03 41.55 9.70
C PHE A 25 18.51 41.48 9.41
N ILE A 26 17.90 42.62 9.06
CA ILE A 26 16.47 42.69 8.69
C ILE A 26 16.15 41.86 7.45
N VAL A 27 17.08 41.72 6.49
CA VAL A 27 16.85 40.90 5.30
C VAL A 27 17.12 39.42 5.56
N LEU A 28 18.14 39.09 6.34
CA LEU A 28 18.51 37.70 6.64
C LEU A 28 17.49 37.01 7.57
N ALA A 29 16.95 37.71 8.57
CA ALA A 29 16.04 37.10 9.53
C ALA A 29 14.74 36.54 8.88
N PRO A 30 14.02 37.27 8.01
CA PRO A 30 12.85 36.75 7.29
C PRO A 30 13.19 35.63 6.31
N LEU A 31 14.37 35.66 5.68
CA LEU A 31 14.82 34.58 4.79
C LEU A 31 15.04 33.28 5.55
N MET A 32 15.70 33.34 6.72
CA MET A 32 15.84 32.18 7.60
C MET A 32 14.49 31.68 8.10
N MET A 33 13.59 32.60 8.47
CA MET A 33 12.26 32.26 8.93
C MET A 33 11.40 31.61 7.84
N LEU A 34 11.50 32.09 6.59
CA LEU A 34 10.81 31.50 5.45
C LEU A 34 11.31 30.08 5.16
N ASN A 35 12.62 29.84 5.23
CA ASN A 35 13.19 28.52 5.07
C ASN A 35 12.73 27.55 6.18
N CYS A 36 12.64 28.03 7.43
CA CYS A 36 12.11 27.26 8.55
C CYS A 36 10.62 26.92 8.35
N LEU A 37 9.80 27.90 7.96
CA LEU A 37 8.38 27.69 7.67
C LEU A 37 8.16 26.71 6.52
N ASN A 38 8.96 26.81 5.46
CA ASN A 38 8.92 25.90 4.32
C ASN A 38 9.25 24.46 4.76
N ALA A 39 10.25 24.27 5.62
CA ALA A 39 10.60 22.94 6.15
C ALA A 39 9.43 22.33 6.95
N ILE A 40 8.83 23.09 7.86
CA ILE A 40 7.67 22.64 8.67
C ILE A 40 6.49 22.24 7.77
N PHE A 41 6.22 23.01 6.71
CA PHE A 41 5.14 22.70 5.77
C PHE A 41 5.41 21.39 5.01
N VAL A 42 6.64 21.20 4.53
CA VAL A 42 7.06 19.99 3.82
C VAL A 42 6.92 18.76 4.72
N GLU A 43 7.34 18.83 5.98
CA GLU A 43 7.14 17.75 6.95
C GLU A 43 5.66 17.39 7.11
N GLY A 44 4.78 18.40 7.18
CA GLY A 44 3.33 18.21 7.26
C GLY A 44 2.72 17.55 6.01
N VAL A 45 3.23 17.88 4.82
CA VAL A 45 2.79 17.27 3.56
C VAL A 45 3.28 15.83 3.44
N ILE A 46 4.56 15.56 3.73
CA ILE A 46 5.16 14.22 3.66
C ILE A 46 4.41 13.25 4.56
N THR A 47 4.11 13.66 5.79
CA THR A 47 3.39 12.81 6.77
C THR A 47 2.04 12.36 6.24
N LYS A 48 1.27 13.26 5.60
CA LYS A 48 -0.03 12.92 5.01
C LYS A 48 0.08 11.94 3.84
N ILE A 49 1.14 12.06 3.02
CA ILE A 49 1.36 11.17 1.87
C ILE A 49 1.73 9.76 2.36
N THR A 50 2.58 9.65 3.38
CA THR A 50 3.03 8.36 3.93
C THR A 50 1.88 7.56 4.53
N HIS A 51 0.99 8.19 5.31
CA HIS A 51 -0.16 7.51 5.90
C HIS A 51 -1.11 6.93 4.85
N LYS A 52 -1.45 7.68 3.80
CA LYS A 52 -2.36 7.19 2.75
C LYS A 52 -1.78 6.01 1.96
N LYS A 53 -0.47 6.00 1.71
CA LYS A 53 0.18 4.86 1.03
C LYS A 53 0.15 3.60 1.90
N LEU A 54 0.44 3.74 3.19
CA LEU A 54 0.43 2.61 4.12
C LEU A 54 -0.97 2.01 4.27
N GLU A 55 -2.01 2.85 4.34
CA GLU A 55 -3.39 2.36 4.41
C GLU A 55 -3.81 1.63 3.14
N LYS A 56 -3.46 2.13 1.95
CA LYS A 56 -3.74 1.42 0.69
C LYS A 56 -3.01 0.08 0.60
N VAL A 57 -1.73 0.03 0.97
CA VAL A 57 -0.94 -1.22 0.96
C VAL A 57 -1.52 -2.21 1.97
N LYS A 58 -1.91 -1.74 3.16
CA LYS A 58 -2.54 -2.58 4.18
C LYS A 58 -3.93 -3.06 3.74
N ALA A 59 -4.70 -2.22 3.07
CA ALA A 59 -6.01 -2.59 2.53
C ALA A 59 -5.89 -3.65 1.42
N ASP A 60 -4.94 -3.49 0.49
CA ASP A 60 -4.66 -4.49 -0.56
C ASP A 60 -4.19 -5.82 0.05
N LEU A 61 -3.29 -5.75 1.05
CA LEU A 61 -2.81 -6.94 1.75
C LEU A 61 -3.93 -7.63 2.52
N ASN A 62 -4.78 -6.87 3.23
CA ASN A 62 -5.91 -7.42 3.96
C ASN A 62 -6.96 -8.03 3.03
N ALA A 63 -7.25 -7.39 1.89
CA ALA A 63 -8.17 -7.94 0.90
C ALA A 63 -7.63 -9.25 0.31
N LYS A 64 -6.34 -9.31 -0.01
CA LYS A 64 -5.68 -10.55 -0.45
C LYS A 64 -5.72 -11.63 0.63
N HIS A 65 -5.49 -11.26 1.89
CA HIS A 65 -5.53 -12.20 3.01
C HIS A 65 -6.96 -12.74 3.24
N GLU A 66 -7.98 -11.90 3.15
CA GLU A 66 -9.38 -12.33 3.28
C GLU A 66 -9.79 -13.29 2.15
N LEU A 67 -9.36 -13.01 0.91
CA LEU A 67 -9.57 -13.91 -0.22
C LEU A 67 -8.83 -15.24 -0.03
N ALA A 68 -7.57 -15.20 0.41
CA ALA A 68 -6.79 -16.39 0.67
C ALA A 68 -7.39 -17.25 1.79
N GLU A 69 -7.91 -16.65 2.87
CA GLU A 69 -8.59 -17.39 3.94
C GLU A 69 -9.90 -18.03 3.45
N ARG A 70 -10.71 -17.31 2.65
CA ARG A 70 -11.94 -17.87 2.06
C ARG A 70 -11.63 -19.03 1.12
N LEU A 71 -10.63 -18.88 0.26
CA LEU A 71 -10.21 -19.94 -0.66
C LEU A 71 -9.63 -21.13 0.09
N LYS A 72 -8.91 -20.90 1.18
CA LYS A 72 -8.41 -21.97 2.06
C LYS A 72 -9.54 -22.73 2.76
N GLN A 73 -10.60 -22.05 3.19
CA GLN A 73 -11.78 -22.72 3.76
C GLN A 73 -12.47 -23.59 2.71
N ILE A 74 -12.66 -23.06 1.50
CA ILE A 74 -13.21 -23.83 0.38
C ILE A 74 -12.31 -25.04 0.10
N PHE A 75 -10.99 -24.86 0.02
CA PHE A 75 -10.04 -25.94 -0.20
C PHE A 75 -10.15 -27.04 0.86
N GLN A 76 -10.26 -26.68 2.15
CA GLN A 76 -10.45 -27.64 3.24
C GLN A 76 -11.80 -28.36 3.17
N ASP A 77 -12.85 -27.73 2.63
CA ASP A 77 -14.15 -28.38 2.45
C ASP A 77 -14.13 -29.36 1.25
N LEU A 78 -13.25 -29.15 0.26
CA LEU A 78 -13.05 -30.06 -0.88
C LEU A 78 -12.12 -31.24 -0.52
N ASP A 79 -11.03 -30.96 0.17
CA ASP A 79 -10.03 -31.95 0.58
C ASP A 79 -10.56 -32.83 1.73
N LYS A 80 -11.23 -33.94 1.36
CA LYS A 80 -11.75 -34.92 2.33
C LYS A 80 -10.68 -35.85 2.88
N SER A 81 -9.60 -36.08 2.13
CA SER A 81 -8.51 -36.96 2.56
C SER A 81 -7.57 -36.26 3.55
N GLY A 82 -7.55 -34.93 3.54
CA GLY A 82 -6.71 -34.07 4.38
C GLY A 82 -5.23 -34.12 3.98
N ASP A 83 -4.93 -34.51 2.75
CA ASP A 83 -3.57 -34.65 2.24
C ASP A 83 -2.97 -33.33 1.72
N GLY A 84 -3.79 -32.27 1.67
CA GLY A 84 -3.38 -30.94 1.21
C GLY A 84 -3.41 -30.79 -0.31
N PHE A 85 -3.96 -31.77 -1.02
CA PHE A 85 -4.20 -31.76 -2.45
C PHE A 85 -5.70 -32.01 -2.70
N VAL A 86 -6.22 -31.50 -3.81
CA VAL A 86 -7.57 -31.83 -4.25
C VAL A 86 -7.45 -32.62 -5.53
N THR A 87 -7.85 -33.88 -5.51
CA THR A 87 -7.88 -34.75 -6.68
C THR A 87 -9.19 -34.59 -7.46
N THR A 88 -9.20 -35.01 -8.73
CA THR A 88 -10.44 -35.02 -9.54
C THR A 88 -11.57 -35.84 -8.91
N ASN A 89 -11.23 -36.89 -8.17
CA ASN A 89 -12.21 -37.74 -7.49
C ASN A 89 -12.82 -37.05 -6.28
N GLU A 90 -12.01 -36.36 -5.47
CA GLU A 90 -12.51 -35.58 -4.33
C GLU A 90 -13.36 -34.40 -4.77
N LEU A 91 -13.01 -33.80 -5.91
CA LEU A 91 -13.84 -32.79 -6.56
C LEU A 91 -15.20 -33.35 -6.97
N ASP A 92 -15.23 -34.52 -7.60
CA ASP A 92 -16.47 -35.15 -8.06
C ASP A 92 -17.35 -35.58 -6.88
N ASP A 93 -16.73 -36.11 -5.82
CA ASP A 93 -17.38 -36.41 -4.55
C ASP A 93 -17.89 -35.14 -3.85
N ALA A 94 -17.15 -34.04 -3.88
CA ALA A 94 -17.56 -32.75 -3.30
C ALA A 94 -18.73 -32.10 -4.06
N ILE A 95 -18.83 -32.35 -5.38
CA ILE A 95 -19.98 -31.93 -6.20
C ILE A 95 -21.23 -32.76 -5.85
N GLU A 96 -21.08 -34.04 -5.52
CA GLU A 96 -22.18 -34.92 -5.13
C GLU A 96 -22.58 -34.77 -3.65
N THR A 97 -21.61 -34.42 -2.79
CA THR A 97 -21.84 -34.22 -1.37
C THR A 97 -22.33 -32.80 -1.12
N THR A 98 -23.55 -32.68 -0.62
CA THR A 98 -24.35 -31.44 -0.59
C THR A 98 -23.71 -30.24 0.13
N ASP A 99 -22.66 -30.44 0.94
CA ASP A 99 -22.09 -29.41 1.81
C ASP A 99 -21.20 -28.38 1.10
N VAL A 100 -20.56 -28.73 -0.02
CA VAL A 100 -19.62 -27.83 -0.74
C VAL A 100 -20.31 -27.04 -1.86
N LEU A 101 -21.45 -27.57 -2.31
CA LEU A 101 -22.34 -27.00 -3.33
C LEU A 101 -22.71 -25.52 -3.12
N PRO A 102 -23.09 -25.01 -1.94
CA PRO A 102 -23.56 -23.62 -1.82
C PRO A 102 -22.48 -22.57 -2.12
N GLN A 103 -21.20 -22.86 -1.88
CA GLN A 103 -20.11 -21.92 -2.15
C GLN A 103 -19.72 -21.94 -3.64
N ILE A 104 -19.56 -23.13 -4.24
CA ILE A 104 -19.21 -23.32 -5.65
C ILE A 104 -20.37 -22.88 -6.58
N LYS A 105 -21.61 -23.16 -6.19
CA LYS A 105 -22.82 -22.77 -6.94
C LYS A 105 -23.11 -21.27 -6.82
N ARG A 106 -22.69 -20.61 -5.73
CA ARG A 106 -22.71 -19.13 -5.60
C ARG A 106 -21.75 -18.46 -6.58
N LEU A 107 -20.65 -19.13 -6.93
CA LEU A 107 -19.72 -18.70 -7.98
C LEU A 107 -20.22 -19.05 -9.40
N GLY A 108 -21.36 -19.74 -9.53
CA GLY A 108 -21.96 -20.08 -10.82
C GLY A 108 -21.31 -21.26 -11.55
N LEU A 109 -20.39 -21.97 -10.89
CA LEU A 109 -19.62 -23.05 -11.50
C LEU A 109 -20.45 -24.35 -11.55
N LYS A 110 -20.59 -24.92 -12.76
CA LYS A 110 -21.20 -26.24 -13.02
C LYS A 110 -20.10 -27.31 -13.11
N ARG A 111 -20.45 -28.61 -13.00
CA ARG A 111 -19.51 -29.76 -13.09
C ARG A 111 -18.49 -29.62 -14.24
N HIS A 112 -18.95 -29.31 -15.46
CA HIS A 112 -18.07 -29.10 -16.62
C HIS A 112 -17.13 -27.89 -16.54
N HIS A 113 -17.53 -26.82 -15.82
CA HIS A 113 -16.68 -25.65 -15.61
C HIS A 113 -15.62 -25.94 -14.56
N LEU A 114 -15.95 -26.77 -13.56
CA LEU A 114 -15.02 -27.16 -12.51
C LEU A 114 -13.92 -28.08 -13.08
N GLU A 115 -14.27 -29.02 -13.94
CA GLU A 115 -13.33 -29.89 -14.64
C GLU A 115 -12.39 -29.11 -15.59
N ALA A 116 -12.94 -28.14 -16.33
CA ALA A 116 -12.14 -27.23 -17.16
C ALA A 116 -11.23 -26.31 -16.33
N MET A 117 -11.73 -25.80 -15.20
CA MET A 117 -10.94 -25.03 -14.23
C MET A 117 -9.84 -25.90 -13.64
N PHE A 118 -10.13 -27.17 -13.38
CA PHE A 118 -9.18 -28.11 -12.80
C PHE A 118 -7.98 -28.31 -13.73
N VAL A 119 -8.25 -28.60 -15.01
CA VAL A 119 -7.21 -28.73 -16.04
C VAL A 119 -6.45 -27.43 -16.31
N THR A 120 -7.08 -26.27 -16.07
CA THR A 120 -6.44 -24.96 -16.28
C THR A 120 -5.58 -24.53 -15.08
N ALA A 121 -5.94 -24.96 -13.88
CA ALA A 121 -5.22 -24.65 -12.64
C ALA A 121 -4.08 -25.64 -12.35
N ASP A 122 -4.20 -26.89 -12.80
CA ASP A 122 -3.15 -27.91 -12.76
C ASP A 122 -2.01 -27.57 -13.75
N ASP A 123 -1.04 -26.78 -13.30
CA ASP A 123 0.14 -26.42 -14.10
C ASP A 123 1.17 -27.54 -14.19
N ASN A 124 1.25 -28.32 -13.12
CA ASN A 124 2.28 -29.34 -12.96
C ASN A 124 1.90 -30.65 -13.69
N GLY A 125 0.62 -30.80 -14.05
CA GLY A 125 0.06 -31.92 -14.81
C GLY A 125 -0.03 -33.22 -14.01
N ASP A 126 -0.06 -33.15 -12.67
CA ASP A 126 -0.08 -34.31 -11.79
C ASP A 126 -1.51 -34.84 -11.52
N GLY A 127 -2.54 -34.15 -12.03
CA GLY A 127 -3.94 -34.51 -11.87
C GLY A 127 -4.49 -34.21 -10.47
N GLN A 128 -3.76 -33.42 -9.70
CA GLN A 128 -4.11 -32.93 -8.36
C GLN A 128 -3.89 -31.42 -8.35
N ILE A 129 -4.60 -30.72 -7.47
CA ILE A 129 -4.42 -29.28 -7.31
C ILE A 129 -3.93 -29.03 -5.91
N ASP A 130 -2.75 -28.41 -5.82
CA ASP A 130 -2.24 -27.92 -4.55
C ASP A 130 -2.88 -26.57 -4.15
N CYS A 131 -2.74 -26.22 -2.87
CA CYS A 131 -3.33 -24.99 -2.34
C CYS A 131 -2.84 -23.71 -3.06
N VAL A 132 -1.62 -23.70 -3.60
CA VAL A 132 -1.04 -22.57 -4.33
C VAL A 132 -1.59 -22.50 -5.75
N GLU A 133 -1.68 -23.63 -6.45
CA GLU A 133 -2.29 -23.77 -7.77
C GLU A 133 -3.77 -23.36 -7.75
N PHE A 134 -4.52 -23.79 -6.72
CA PHE A 134 -5.91 -23.39 -6.51
C PHE A 134 -6.06 -21.87 -6.36
N LEU A 135 -5.24 -21.25 -5.50
CA LEU A 135 -5.24 -19.79 -5.30
C LEU A 135 -4.90 -19.04 -6.59
N ARG A 136 -3.93 -19.55 -7.36
CA ARG A 136 -3.49 -18.92 -8.59
C ARG A 136 -4.55 -19.03 -9.68
N GLY A 137 -5.14 -20.20 -9.89
CA GLY A 137 -6.22 -20.42 -10.85
C GLY A 137 -7.44 -19.56 -10.57
N PHE A 138 -7.82 -19.38 -9.29
CA PHE A 138 -8.88 -18.45 -8.91
C PHE A 138 -8.50 -16.98 -9.13
N SER A 139 -7.23 -16.61 -8.90
CA SER A 139 -6.76 -15.24 -9.15
C SER A 139 -6.75 -14.88 -10.64
N ASP A 140 -6.39 -15.84 -11.50
CA ASP A 140 -6.37 -15.67 -12.95
C ASP A 140 -7.81 -15.63 -13.52
N LEU A 141 -8.76 -16.32 -12.89
CA LEU A 141 -10.18 -16.30 -13.30
C LEU A 141 -10.90 -14.98 -12.94
N LEU A 142 -10.39 -14.24 -11.96
CA LEU A 142 -10.99 -13.00 -11.45
C LEU A 142 -10.38 -11.71 -12.04
N ASN A 143 -9.33 -11.82 -12.87
CA ASN A 143 -8.61 -10.70 -13.48
C ASN A 143 -8.93 -10.56 -14.97
#